data_AF-A0A7Y3DZW4-F1
#
_entry.id   AF-A0A7Y3DZW4-F1
#
_cell.length_a   1.000
_cell.length_b   1.000
_cell.length_c   1.000
_cell.angle_alpha   90.00
_cell.angle_beta   90.00
_cell.angle_gamma   90.00
#
_symmetry.space_group_name_H-M   'P 1'
#
loop_
_entity.id
_entity.type
_entity.pdbx_description
1 polymer ?
#
loop_
_entity_poly.entity_id
_entity_poly.type
_entity_poly.pdbx_seq_one_letter_code
_entity_poly.pdbx_strand_id
1 'polypeptide(L)' 'MSGKILVIGAAGQIGSELTSTLRNSLGNEKVVAADINDNNKEVVNSGPFEILDA' A
#
# COMPACT_ATOMS: atom_id res chain seq x y z
N MET A 1 -7.12 19.20 6.80
CA MET A 1 -6.04 18.20 7.02
C MET A 1 -6.22 17.12 5.95
N SER A 2 -5.22 16.89 5.10
CA SER A 2 -5.29 15.80 4.11
C SER A 2 -5.07 14.48 4.86
N GLY A 3 -6.07 13.61 4.92
CA GLY A 3 -5.94 12.29 5.53
C GLY A 3 -4.92 11.41 4.79
N LYS A 4 -4.39 10.39 5.47
CA LYS A 4 -3.65 9.29 4.85
C LYS A 4 -4.61 8.13 4.58
N ILE A 5 -4.34 7.37 3.52
CA ILE A 5 -5.08 6.16 3.15
C ILE A 5 -4.25 4.96 3.60
N LEU A 6 -4.88 4.01 4.28
CA LEU A 6 -4.32 2.70 4.60
C LEU A 6 -5.02 1.65 3.74
N VAL A 7 -4.25 0.87 2.98
CA VAL A 7 -4.75 -0.24 2.17
C VAL A 7 -4.36 -1.56 2.84
N ILE A 8 -5.33 -2.32 3.34
CA ILE A 8 -5.10 -3.65 3.96
C ILE A 8 -5.35 -4.73 2.91
N GLY A 9 -4.49 -5.75 2.86
CA GLY A 9 -4.47 -6.73 1.77
C GLY A 9 -3.81 -6.17 0.50
N ALA A 10 -2.86 -5.24 0.67
CA ALA A 10 -2.24 -4.51 -0.41
C ALA A 10 -1.33 -5.38 -1.31
N ALA A 11 -0.90 -6.55 -0.85
CA ALA A 11 -0.06 -7.47 -1.63
C ALA A 11 -0.88 -8.37 -2.56
N GLY A 12 -2.20 -8.44 -2.41
CA GLY A 12 -3.10 -9.20 -3.30
C GLY A 12 -3.30 -8.53 -4.66
N GLN A 13 -3.90 -9.25 -5.61
CA GLN A 13 -4.08 -8.79 -7.01
C GLN A 13 -4.74 -7.40 -7.10
N ILE A 14 -5.91 -7.24 -6.47
CA ILE A 14 -6.64 -5.96 -6.48
C ILE A 14 -5.91 -4.94 -5.60
N GLY A 15 -5.35 -5.37 -4.47
CA GLY A 15 -4.66 -4.51 -3.52
C GLY A 15 -3.44 -3.81 -4.13
N SER A 16 -2.66 -4.52 -4.95
CA SER A 16 -1.46 -3.97 -5.58
C SER A 16 -1.80 -2.96 -6.66
N GLU A 17 -2.77 -3.27 -7.53
CA GLU A 17 -3.23 -2.34 -8.58
C GLU A 17 -3.88 -1.08 -7.98
N LEU A 18 -4.70 -1.25 -6.95
CA LEU A 18 -5.32 -0.14 -6.23
C LEU A 18 -4.27 0.73 -5.55
N THR A 19 -3.29 0.13 -4.86
CA THR A 19 -2.21 0.86 -4.19
C THR A 19 -1.41 1.69 -5.18
N SER A 20 -1.01 1.09 -6.31
CA SER A 20 -0.29 1.80 -7.38
C SER A 20 -1.10 2.97 -7.92
N THR A 21 -2.39 2.75 -8.21
CA THR A 21 -3.29 3.79 -8.72
C THR A 21 -3.45 4.95 -7.74
N LEU A 22 -3.66 4.66 -6.45
CA LEU A 22 -3.80 5.67 -5.41
C LEU A 22 -2.49 6.45 -5.22
N ARG A 23 -1.34 5.78 -5.23
CA ARG A 23 -0.02 6.41 -5.12
C ARG A 23 0.27 7.35 -6.29
N ASN A 24 -0.06 6.94 -7.51
CA ASN A 24 0.07 7.78 -8.70
C ASN A 24 -0.85 9.02 -8.66
N SER A 25 -2.07 8.86 -8.12
CA SER A 25 -3.05 9.96 -8.07
C SER A 25 -2.83 10.92 -6.90
N LEU A 26 -2.39 10.42 -5.74
CA LEU A 26 -2.39 11.16 -4.47
C LEU A 26 -0.98 11.39 -3.90
N GLY A 27 0.03 10.72 -4.43
CA GLY A 27 1.41 10.72 -3.97
C GLY A 27 1.71 9.58 -2.99
N ASN A 28 2.92 9.01 -3.09
CA ASN A 28 3.36 7.84 -2.31
C ASN A 28 3.17 8.04 -0.80
N GLU A 29 3.54 9.21 -0.27
CA GLU A 29 3.47 9.54 1.16
C GLU A 29 2.04 9.58 1.75
N LYS A 30 1.02 9.65 0.88
CA LYS A 30 -0.40 9.66 1.30
C LYS A 30 -1.03 8.27 1.37
N VAL A 31 -0.34 7.24 0.88
CA VAL A 31 -0.89 5.88 0.76
C VAL A 31 0.07 4.88 1.43
N VAL A 32 -0.36 4.37 2.57
CA VAL A 32 0.32 3.30 3.31
C VAL A 32 -0.30 1.97 2.90
N ALA A 33 0.52 1.07 2.37
CA ALA A 33 0.12 -0.29 2.07
C ALA A 33 0.34 -1.20 3.27
N ALA A 34 -0.48 -2.22 3.45
CA ALA A 34 -0.30 -3.20 4.51
C ALA A 34 -0.77 -4.59 4.11
N ASP A 35 -0.04 -5.60 4.59
CA ASP A 35 -0.38 -7.01 4.43
C ASP A 35 0.26 -7.86 5.54
N ILE A 36 -0.11 -9.14 5.62
CA ILE A 36 0.43 -10.08 6.63
C ILE A 36 1.89 -10.46 6.35
N ASN A 37 2.37 -10.21 5.13
CA ASN A 37 3.76 -10.44 4.73
C ASN A 37 4.22 -9.45 3.66
N ASP A 38 5.53 -9.38 3.43
CA ASP A 38 6.19 -8.46 2.50
C ASP A 38 6.62 -9.17 1.18
N ASN A 39 5.93 -10.25 0.79
CA ASN A 39 6.29 -11.06 -0.37
C ASN A 39 6.12 -10.29 -1.69
N ASN A 40 5.16 -9.38 -1.77
CA ASN A 40 4.95 -8.54 -2.95
C ASN A 40 5.94 -7.35 -2.94
N LYS A 41 7.15 -7.60 -3.42
CA LYS A 41 8.25 -6.60 -3.44
C LYS A 41 7.93 -5.37 -4.30
N GLU A 42 7.02 -5.47 -5.27
CA GLU A 42 6.58 -4.32 -6.05
C GLU A 42 5.81 -3.31 -5.18
N VAL A 43 4.86 -3.79 -4.37
CA VAL A 43 4.07 -2.95 -3.47
C VAL A 43 4.92 -2.41 -2.32
N VAL A 44 5.80 -3.25 -1.76
CA VAL A 44 6.69 -2.90 -0.64
C VAL A 44 7.70 -1.83 -1.06
N ASN A 45 8.31 -1.95 -2.24
CA ASN A 45 9.35 -1.01 -2.68
C ASN A 45 8.79 0.27 -3.32
N SER A 46 7.48 0.32 -3.64
CA SER A 46 6.87 1.48 -4.31
C SER A 46 6.41 2.59 -3.36
N GLY A 47 6.52 2.42 -2.04
CA GLY A 47 6.19 3.46 -1.07
C GLY A 47 5.99 2.93 0.35
N PRO A 48 5.42 3.73 1.27
CA PRO A 48 5.21 3.35 2.66
C PRO A 48 4.44 2.03 2.79
N PHE A 49 4.99 1.06 3.50
CA PHE A 49 4.43 -0.28 3.68
C PHE A 49 4.58 -0.72 5.13
N GLU A 50 3.55 -1.36 5.68
CA GLU A 50 3.52 -1.88 7.05
C GLU A 50 3.12 -3.35 7.05
N ILE A 51 3.82 -4.18 7.84
CA ILE A 51 3.37 -5.56 8.09
C ILE A 51 2.33 -5.52 9.20
N LEU A 52 1.13 -6.03 8.90
CA LEU A 52 0.05 -6.16 9.88
C LEU A 52 -0.31 -7.63 10.05
N ASP A 53 0.21 -8.21 11.14
CA ASP A 53 -0.06 -9.58 11.59
C ASP A 53 -0.50 -9.49 13.07
N ALA A 54 -1.80 -9.54 13.30
CA ALA A 54 -2.46 -9.26 14.59
C ALA A 54 -3.40 -10.40 14.99
#